data_AF-A0AAE3M0N6-F1
#
_entry.id   AF-A0AAE3M0N6-F1
#
_cell.length_a   1.000
_cell.length_b   1.000
_cell.length_c   1.000
_cell.angle_alpha   90.00
_cell.angle_beta   90.00
_cell.angle_gamma   90.00
#
_symmetry.space_group_name_H-M   'P 1'
#
loop_
_entity.id
_entity.type
_entity.pdbx_description
1 polymer ?
#
loop_
_entity_poly.entity_id
_entity_poly.type
_entity_poly.pdbx_seq_one_letter_code
_entity_poly.pdbx_strand_id
1 'polypeptide(L)'
;MHQGEELKRIRKKRRIKMQVIADAIGIKPNSLHYLEATETLQYETLKKYCKVLNIPITHFHSDIKDEEEHLKESSNSYETVTHVGKRISELRKQKRFNVSDFAAALGYRNRQSVYSMEKRAEVDFEIIKKVSEILDVSLEDILGKKLLNTLSIQPQEEEEDKDLYEKDKKIMSLQEKIIELQDEVNRLNKLLNLRK
;
A
#
# COMPACT_ATOMS: atom_id res chain seq x y z
N MET A 1 29.11 -16.86 -13.34
CA MET A 1 28.59 -16.35 -12.05
C MET A 1 28.29 -17.55 -11.17
N HIS A 2 28.85 -17.60 -9.95
CA HIS A 2 28.58 -18.69 -9.02
C HIS A 2 27.24 -18.46 -8.31
N GLN A 3 26.21 -19.20 -8.72
CA GLN A 3 24.82 -18.98 -8.29
C GLN A 3 24.64 -19.24 -6.79
N GLY A 4 25.18 -20.35 -6.26
CA GLY A 4 25.08 -20.69 -4.84
C GLY A 4 25.67 -19.64 -3.90
N GLU A 5 26.85 -19.12 -4.23
CA GLU A 5 27.55 -18.11 -3.45
C GLU A 5 26.81 -16.76 -3.45
N GLU A 6 26.24 -16.37 -4.59
CA GLU A 6 25.46 -15.15 -4.70
C GLU A 6 24.15 -15.24 -3.89
N LEU A 7 23.44 -16.37 -3.95
CA LEU A 7 22.27 -16.64 -3.11
C LEU A 7 22.62 -16.56 -1.62
N LYS A 8 23.75 -17.14 -1.20
CA LYS A 8 24.26 -17.07 0.18
C LYS A 8 24.55 -15.64 0.59
N ARG A 9 25.15 -14.83 -0.29
CA ARG A 9 25.44 -13.41 -0.05
C ARG A 9 24.16 -12.62 0.16
N ILE A 10 23.16 -12.78 -0.72
CA ILE A 10 21.87 -12.11 -0.63
C ILE A 10 21.11 -12.54 0.64
N ARG A 11 21.07 -13.83 0.94
CA ARG A 11 20.46 -14.37 2.16
C ARG A 11 21.06 -13.75 3.42
N LYS A 12 22.40 -13.71 3.52
CA LYS A 12 23.11 -13.11 4.67
C LYS A 12 22.85 -11.61 4.78
N LYS A 13 22.87 -10.88 3.66
CA LYS A 13 22.55 -9.44 3.61
C LYS A 13 21.14 -9.15 4.13
N ARG A 14 20.18 -10.01 3.79
CA ARG A 14 18.77 -9.93 4.24
C ARG A 14 18.52 -10.56 5.61
N ARG A 15 19.55 -11.10 6.27
CA ARG A 15 19.48 -11.77 7.59
C ARG A 15 18.47 -12.93 7.64
N ILE A 16 18.28 -13.63 6.52
CA ILE A 16 17.37 -14.78 6.43
C ILE A 16 18.09 -16.04 6.95
N LYS A 17 17.47 -16.76 7.89
CA LYS A 17 18.00 -18.00 8.45
C LYS A 17 17.94 -19.12 7.40
N MET A 18 18.91 -20.04 7.42
CA MET A 18 18.95 -21.18 6.51
C MET A 18 17.71 -22.06 6.61
N GLN A 19 17.18 -22.26 7.83
CA GLN A 19 15.95 -23.02 8.05
C GLN A 19 14.77 -22.49 7.22
N VAL A 20 14.57 -21.17 7.19
CA VAL A 20 13.46 -20.55 6.44
C VAL A 20 13.53 -20.88 4.95
N ILE A 21 14.73 -20.90 4.38
CA ILE A 21 14.90 -21.22 2.96
C ILE A 21 14.77 -22.72 2.72
N ALA A 22 15.35 -23.54 3.59
CA ALA A 22 15.26 -24.99 3.49
C ALA A 22 13.79 -25.46 3.57
N ASP A 23 13.02 -24.92 4.51
CA ASP A 23 11.59 -25.21 4.69
C ASP A 23 10.79 -24.80 3.45
N ALA A 24 11.07 -23.62 2.89
CA ALA A 24 10.34 -23.11 1.72
C ALA A 24 10.68 -23.82 0.40
N ILE A 25 11.90 -24.37 0.27
CA ILE A 25 12.30 -25.19 -0.88
C ILE A 25 11.88 -26.66 -0.68
N GLY A 26 11.57 -27.07 0.56
CA GLY A 26 11.19 -28.44 0.90
C GLY A 26 12.38 -29.38 1.09
N ILE A 27 13.51 -28.87 1.56
CA ILE A 27 14.76 -29.63 1.77
C ILE A 27 15.22 -29.57 3.22
N LYS A 28 16.14 -30.47 3.60
CA LYS A 28 16.74 -30.44 4.94
C LYS A 28 17.71 -29.23 5.06
N PRO A 29 17.80 -28.56 6.23
CA PRO A 29 18.70 -27.42 6.43
C PRO A 29 20.18 -27.70 6.10
N ASN A 30 20.66 -28.91 6.37
CA ASN A 30 22.03 -29.31 6.03
C ASN A 30 22.25 -29.39 4.51
N SER A 31 21.21 -29.71 3.74
CA SER A 31 21.27 -29.75 2.27
C SER A 31 21.39 -28.36 1.64
N LEU A 32 20.90 -27.32 2.32
CA LEU A 32 21.04 -25.93 1.85
C LEU A 32 22.49 -25.45 1.84
N HIS A 33 23.33 -25.96 2.77
CA HIS A 33 24.75 -25.63 2.79
C HIS A 33 25.47 -26.08 1.51
N TYR A 34 25.14 -27.28 1.03
CA TYR A 34 25.68 -27.82 -0.21
C TYR A 34 25.19 -27.02 -1.43
N LEU A 35 23.90 -26.66 -1.46
CA LEU A 35 23.35 -25.82 -2.54
C LEU A 35 24.02 -24.45 -2.65
N GLU A 36 24.38 -23.85 -1.50
CA GLU A 36 25.11 -22.58 -1.48
C GLU A 36 26.60 -22.70 -1.88
N ALA A 37 27.13 -23.92 -1.91
CA ALA A 37 28.49 -24.22 -2.37
C ALA A 37 28.52 -24.68 -3.84
N THR A 38 27.36 -24.93 -4.46
CA THR A 38 27.28 -25.34 -5.86
C THR A 38 27.34 -24.14 -6.80
N GLU A 39 28.17 -24.24 -7.83
CA GLU A 39 28.35 -23.17 -8.82
C GLU A 39 27.08 -22.91 -9.63
N THR A 40 26.39 -23.97 -10.04
CA THR A 40 25.15 -23.92 -10.81
C THR A 40 24.06 -24.79 -10.17
N LEU A 41 22.87 -24.22 -10.00
CA LEU A 41 21.73 -24.92 -9.42
C LEU A 41 20.78 -25.39 -10.52
N GLN A 42 20.03 -26.46 -10.22
CA GLN A 42 18.91 -26.89 -11.06
C GLN A 42 17.86 -25.77 -11.14
N TYR A 43 17.32 -25.53 -12.33
CA TYR A 43 16.40 -24.41 -12.60
C TYR A 43 15.26 -24.30 -11.59
N GLU A 44 14.55 -25.40 -11.34
CA GLU A 44 13.44 -25.46 -10.37
C GLU A 44 13.88 -25.10 -8.94
N THR A 45 15.08 -25.52 -8.55
CA THR A 45 15.61 -25.23 -7.22
C THR A 45 16.03 -23.76 -7.13
N LEU A 46 16.68 -23.25 -8.17
CA LEU A 46 17.07 -21.84 -8.27
C LEU A 46 15.83 -20.94 -8.25
N LYS A 47 14.80 -21.24 -9.04
CA LYS A 47 13.53 -20.51 -9.09
C LYS A 47 12.84 -20.46 -7.72
N LYS A 48 12.76 -21.59 -7.02
CA LYS A 48 12.22 -21.64 -5.64
C LYS A 48 13.06 -20.81 -4.67
N TYR A 49 14.39 -20.91 -4.75
CA TYR A 49 15.30 -20.12 -3.91
C TYR A 49 15.13 -18.61 -4.18
N CYS A 50 15.12 -18.20 -5.44
CA CYS A 50 14.90 -16.83 -5.89
C CYS A 50 13.56 -16.28 -5.37
N LYS A 51 12.49 -17.08 -5.43
CA LYS A 51 11.17 -16.75 -4.89
C LYS A 51 11.20 -16.47 -3.38
N VAL A 52 11.94 -17.26 -2.61
CA VAL A 52 12.11 -17.06 -1.16
C VAL A 52 12.93 -15.81 -0.86
N LEU A 53 13.97 -15.58 -1.65
CA LEU A 53 14.81 -14.40 -1.53
C LEU A 53 14.19 -13.15 -2.15
N ASN A 54 13.04 -13.22 -2.79
CA ASN A 54 12.41 -12.13 -3.53
C ASN A 54 13.41 -11.42 -4.46
N ILE A 55 13.97 -12.22 -5.36
CA ILE A 55 14.81 -11.81 -6.49
C ILE A 55 14.27 -12.50 -7.75
N PRO A 56 14.30 -11.84 -8.90
CA PRO A 56 13.79 -12.43 -10.14
C PRO A 56 14.80 -13.46 -10.67
N ILE A 57 14.34 -14.47 -11.41
CA ILE A 57 15.26 -15.46 -12.03
C ILE A 57 16.19 -14.79 -13.04
N THR A 58 15.73 -13.68 -13.63
CA THR A 58 16.46 -12.84 -14.59
C THR A 58 17.75 -12.27 -13.99
N HIS A 59 17.85 -12.21 -12.66
CA HIS A 59 19.10 -11.90 -11.95
C HIS A 59 20.22 -12.89 -12.29
N PHE A 60 19.87 -14.15 -12.56
CA PHE A 60 20.81 -15.22 -12.91
C PHE A 60 20.83 -15.56 -14.40
N HIS A 61 19.68 -15.40 -15.07
CA HIS A 61 19.48 -15.76 -16.47
C HIS A 61 18.66 -14.68 -17.18
N SER A 62 19.34 -13.68 -17.75
CA SER A 62 18.71 -12.52 -18.42
C SER A 62 17.95 -12.87 -19.71
N ASP A 63 18.21 -14.04 -20.26
CA ASP A 63 17.61 -14.62 -21.46
C ASP A 63 16.27 -15.33 -21.18
N ILE A 64 16.01 -15.69 -19.92
CA ILE A 64 14.76 -16.33 -19.50
C ILE A 64 13.72 -15.24 -19.28
N LYS A 65 12.76 -15.13 -20.20
CA LYS A 65 11.50 -14.44 -19.94
C LYS A 65 10.66 -15.38 -19.09
N ASP A 66 10.56 -15.14 -17.80
CA ASP A 66 9.64 -15.88 -16.95
C ASP A 66 8.21 -15.58 -17.47
N GLU A 67 7.57 -16.48 -18.20
CA GLU A 67 6.15 -16.31 -18.57
C GLU A 67 5.24 -16.34 -17.32
N GLU A 68 5.79 -16.78 -16.18
CA GLU A 68 5.21 -16.67 -14.84
C GLU A 68 5.63 -15.39 -14.09
N GLU A 69 6.17 -14.38 -14.79
CA GLU A 69 6.50 -13.04 -14.25
C GLU A 69 5.24 -12.18 -13.99
N HIS A 70 4.09 -12.82 -13.79
CA HIS A 70 2.88 -12.21 -13.22
C HIS A 70 2.74 -12.42 -11.70
N LEU A 71 3.70 -13.06 -11.03
CA LEU A 71 3.65 -13.24 -9.58
C LEU A 71 5.02 -12.93 -8.92
N LYS A 72 5.14 -11.65 -8.49
CA LYS A 72 6.02 -11.13 -7.42
C LYS A 72 7.24 -10.27 -7.78
N GLU A 73 7.21 -9.57 -8.91
CA GLU A 73 7.72 -8.18 -8.96
C GLU A 73 6.59 -7.15 -9.06
N SER A 74 5.53 -7.42 -8.28
CA SER A 74 4.73 -6.35 -7.71
C SER A 74 5.03 -6.25 -6.22
N SER A 75 6.24 -5.74 -5.98
CA SER A 75 6.47 -4.68 -5.00
C SER A 75 5.56 -3.45 -5.25
N ASN A 76 4.58 -3.51 -6.17
CA ASN A 76 3.33 -2.77 -6.12
C ASN A 76 2.22 -3.38 -7.03
N SER A 77 1.25 -4.17 -6.51
CA SER A 77 -0.15 -4.31 -7.03
C SER A 77 -0.93 -5.57 -6.59
N TYR A 78 -0.66 -6.14 -5.42
CA TYR A 78 -1.76 -6.56 -4.53
C TYR A 78 -1.61 -5.75 -3.27
N GLU A 79 -2.30 -4.60 -3.26
CA GLU A 79 -2.93 -4.00 -2.08
C GLU A 79 -2.28 -4.33 -0.73
N THR A 80 -1.01 -3.94 -0.54
CA THR A 80 -0.46 -3.89 0.81
C THR A 80 -0.96 -2.60 1.42
N VAL A 81 -2.08 -2.70 2.13
CA VAL A 81 -2.53 -1.66 3.06
C VAL A 81 -1.30 -1.29 3.89
N THR A 82 -0.79 -0.06 3.76
CA THR A 82 0.30 0.42 4.61
C THR A 82 -0.15 0.19 6.04
N HIS A 83 0.51 -0.71 6.77
CA HIS A 83 0.12 -1.00 8.14
C HIS A 83 0.45 0.22 9.01
N VAL A 84 -0.49 1.14 9.14
CA VAL A 84 -0.32 2.48 9.71
C VAL A 84 0.22 2.40 11.12
N GLY A 85 -0.31 1.51 11.96
CA GLY A 85 0.17 1.35 13.33
C GLY A 85 1.65 0.99 13.42
N LYS A 86 2.15 0.13 12.52
CA LYS A 86 3.54 -0.29 12.50
C LYS A 86 4.43 0.87 12.07
N ARG A 87 3.98 1.66 11.10
CA ARG A 87 4.68 2.86 10.64
C ARG A 87 4.79 3.90 11.76
N ILE A 88 3.70 4.12 12.51
CA ILE A 88 3.70 4.98 13.70
C ILE A 88 4.71 4.49 14.75
N SER A 89 4.75 3.17 15.01
CA SER A 89 5.73 2.57 15.94
C SER A 89 7.18 2.85 15.54
N GLU A 90 7.48 2.75 14.25
CA GLU A 90 8.80 3.00 13.69
C GLU A 90 9.20 4.48 13.83
N LEU A 91 8.32 5.40 13.41
CA LEU A 91 8.55 6.85 13.49
C LEU A 91 8.73 7.31 14.94
N ARG A 92 7.90 6.80 15.86
CA ARG A 92 8.03 7.09 17.29
C ARG A 92 9.39 6.67 17.84
N LYS A 93 9.86 5.46 17.50
CA LYS A 93 11.18 4.95 17.94
C LYS A 93 12.32 5.76 17.33
N GLN A 94 12.20 6.18 16.08
CA GLN A 94 13.19 7.04 15.40
C GLN A 94 13.32 8.40 16.10
N LYS A 95 12.19 9.01 16.46
CA LYS A 95 12.13 10.25 17.25
C LYS A 95 12.42 10.04 18.75
N ARG A 96 12.76 8.79 19.15
CA ARG A 96 13.04 8.37 20.54
C ARG A 96 11.93 8.73 21.54
N PHE A 97 10.69 8.82 21.07
CA PHE A 97 9.55 9.11 21.94
C PHE A 97 9.20 7.87 22.77
N ASN A 98 9.21 8.03 24.09
CA ASN A 98 8.85 6.94 24.98
C ASN A 98 7.34 6.65 24.87
N VAL A 99 6.92 5.40 25.10
CA VAL A 99 5.52 4.98 24.90
C VAL A 99 4.55 5.69 25.86
N SER A 100 4.99 5.95 27.09
CA SER A 100 4.17 6.59 28.13
C SER A 100 3.94 8.07 27.83
N ASP A 101 4.98 8.80 27.44
CA ASP A 101 4.90 10.20 27.05
C ASP A 101 4.08 10.33 25.77
N PHE A 102 4.25 9.40 24.83
CA PHE A 102 3.48 9.38 23.60
C PHE A 102 2.00 9.11 23.84
N ALA A 103 1.68 8.22 24.79
CA ALA A 103 0.31 7.96 25.22
C ALA A 103 -0.30 9.23 25.83
N ALA A 104 0.43 9.91 26.72
CA ALA A 104 -0.02 11.15 27.34
C ALA A 104 -0.25 12.25 26.29
N ALA A 105 0.66 12.41 25.33
CA ALA A 105 0.56 13.38 24.24
C ALA A 105 -0.65 13.09 23.32
N LEU A 106 -0.99 11.82 23.10
CA LEU A 106 -2.19 11.41 22.36
C LEU A 106 -3.49 11.50 23.18
N GLY A 107 -3.41 11.84 24.47
CA GLY A 107 -4.57 11.89 25.36
C GLY A 107 -5.06 10.51 25.83
N TYR A 108 -4.24 9.46 25.71
CA TYR A 108 -4.56 8.14 26.22
C TYR A 108 -4.24 8.03 27.72
N ARG A 109 -5.14 7.35 28.45
CA ARG A 109 -4.97 7.08 29.89
C ARG A 109 -3.92 6.01 30.18
N ASN A 110 -3.57 5.17 29.20
CA ASN A 110 -2.63 4.07 29.40
C ASN A 110 -1.73 3.85 28.17
N ARG A 111 -0.55 3.28 28.41
CA ARG A 111 0.42 2.93 27.36
C ARG A 111 -0.03 1.76 26.48
N GLN A 112 -0.93 0.92 26.98
CA GLN A 112 -1.47 -0.23 26.25
C GLN A 112 -2.29 0.21 25.02
N SER A 113 -2.96 1.37 25.07
CA SER A 113 -3.63 1.97 23.92
C SER A 113 -2.67 2.23 22.77
N VAL A 114 -1.46 2.70 23.06
CA VAL A 114 -0.41 2.91 22.04
C VAL A 114 0.02 1.57 21.44
N TYR A 115 0.30 0.55 22.25
CA TYR A 115 0.69 -0.76 21.73
C TYR A 115 -0.43 -1.43 20.91
N SER A 116 -1.68 -1.23 21.31
CA SER A 116 -2.85 -1.72 20.56
C SER A 116 -2.95 -1.01 19.20
N MET A 117 -2.88 0.32 19.20
CA MET A 117 -2.88 1.14 17.99
C MET A 117 -1.72 0.79 17.06
N GLU A 118 -0.50 0.61 17.58
CA GLU A 118 0.68 0.26 16.78
C GLU A 118 0.58 -1.12 16.10
N LYS A 119 -0.30 -2.00 16.58
CA LYS A 119 -0.57 -3.31 15.98
C LYS A 119 -1.74 -3.30 14.99
N ARG A 120 -2.46 -2.18 14.84
CA ARG A 120 -3.56 -2.05 13.89
C ARG A 120 -3.04 -1.68 12.50
N ALA A 121 -3.54 -2.37 11.48
CA ALA A 121 -3.27 -2.03 10.08
C ALA A 121 -3.83 -0.65 9.74
N GLU A 122 -5.00 -0.31 10.29
CA GLU A 122 -5.69 0.96 10.10
C GLU A 122 -5.86 1.69 11.43
N VAL A 123 -5.64 3.00 11.39
CA VAL A 123 -5.75 3.91 12.52
C VAL A 123 -6.59 5.10 12.08
N ASP A 124 -7.42 5.62 12.98
CA ASP A 124 -8.35 6.69 12.65
C ASP A 124 -7.59 7.97 12.24
N PHE A 125 -8.05 8.66 11.20
CA PHE A 125 -7.34 9.80 10.61
C PHE A 125 -7.06 10.93 11.63
N GLU A 126 -7.97 11.16 12.57
CA GLU A 126 -7.78 12.15 13.64
C GLU A 126 -6.56 11.81 14.52
N ILE A 127 -6.35 10.52 14.80
CA ILE A 127 -5.18 10.04 15.54
C ILE A 127 -3.94 10.20 14.68
N ILE A 128 -3.99 9.87 13.39
CA ILE A 128 -2.86 10.04 12.46
C ILE A 128 -2.40 11.51 12.42
N LYS A 129 -3.35 12.45 12.37
CA LYS A 129 -3.06 13.89 12.41
C LYS A 129 -2.38 14.32 13.71
N LYS A 130 -2.88 13.84 14.86
CA LYS A 130 -2.22 14.08 16.15
C LYS A 130 -0.81 13.48 16.19
N VAL A 131 -0.63 12.28 15.63
CA VAL A 131 0.68 11.64 15.55
C VAL A 131 1.64 12.44 14.66
N SER A 132 1.20 12.98 13.52
CA SER A 132 2.05 13.84 12.67
C SER A 132 2.51 15.09 13.40
N GLU A 133 1.62 15.72 14.15
CA GLU A 133 1.93 16.92 14.95
C GLU A 133 2.90 16.59 16.09
N ILE A 134 2.67 15.50 16.84
CA ILE A 134 3.52 15.11 17.98
C ILE A 134 4.93 14.68 17.54
N LEU A 135 5.03 13.95 16.42
CA LEU A 135 6.32 13.43 15.94
C LEU A 135 7.05 14.40 15.01
N ASP A 136 6.42 15.52 14.64
CA ASP A 136 6.93 16.47 13.66
C ASP A 136 7.35 15.75 12.37
N VAL A 137 6.36 15.10 11.76
CA VAL A 137 6.48 14.33 10.51
C VAL A 137 5.28 14.63 9.61
N SER A 138 5.44 14.45 8.31
CA SER A 138 4.36 14.68 7.36
C SER A 138 3.32 13.54 7.40
N LEU A 139 2.10 13.79 6.94
CA LEU A 139 1.07 12.74 6.82
C LEU A 139 1.51 11.68 5.80
N GLU A 140 2.25 12.11 4.77
CA GLU A 140 2.89 11.30 3.75
C GLU A 140 3.85 10.29 4.36
N ASP A 141 4.59 10.70 5.39
CA ASP A 141 5.53 9.81 6.06
C ASP A 141 4.83 8.70 6.83
N ILE A 142 3.60 8.93 7.32
CA ILE A 142 2.83 7.97 8.10
C ILE A 142 2.00 7.05 7.19
N LEU A 143 1.30 7.63 6.21
CA LEU A 143 0.39 6.93 5.31
C LEU A 143 1.10 6.29 4.11
N GLY A 144 2.28 6.82 3.76
CA GLY A 144 2.97 6.51 2.52
C GLY A 144 2.32 7.17 1.31
N LYS A 145 3.12 7.38 0.25
CA LYS A 145 2.71 8.04 -1.00
C LYS A 145 1.46 7.43 -1.67
N LYS A 146 1.11 6.18 -1.35
CA LYS A 146 0.02 5.44 -2.01
C LYS A 146 -1.35 5.66 -1.37
N LEU A 147 -1.43 5.83 -0.03
CA LEU A 147 -2.69 6.10 0.68
C LEU A 147 -3.13 7.56 0.55
N LEU A 148 -2.18 8.48 0.39
CA LEU A 148 -2.51 9.87 0.09
C LEU A 148 -3.07 10.05 -1.31
N ASN A 149 -2.71 9.23 -2.31
CA ASN A 149 -3.40 9.27 -3.60
C ASN A 149 -4.87 8.82 -3.51
N THR A 150 -5.22 8.00 -2.50
CA THR A 150 -6.60 7.54 -2.28
C THR A 150 -7.42 8.51 -1.43
N LEU A 151 -6.77 9.30 -0.56
CA LEU A 151 -7.41 10.33 0.29
C LEU A 151 -7.35 11.73 -0.33
N SER A 152 -6.38 11.96 -1.21
CA SER A 152 -6.34 13.10 -2.12
C SER A 152 -7.32 12.78 -3.23
N ILE A 153 -8.60 13.04 -2.96
CA ILE A 153 -9.53 13.49 -4.00
C ILE A 153 -8.98 14.84 -4.48
N GLN A 154 -7.88 14.79 -5.23
CA GLN A 154 -7.64 15.74 -6.29
C GLN A 154 -8.32 15.12 -7.51
N PRO A 155 -9.11 15.88 -8.27
CA PRO A 155 -9.64 15.37 -9.52
C PRO A 155 -8.43 14.95 -10.36
N GLN A 156 -8.22 13.65 -10.48
CA GLN A 156 -7.25 13.14 -11.43
C GLN A 156 -7.90 13.36 -12.79
N GLU A 157 -7.27 14.19 -13.62
CA GLU A 157 -7.49 14.18 -15.07
C GLU A 157 -7.05 12.79 -15.56
N GLU A 158 -7.92 11.81 -15.38
CA GLU A 158 -7.95 10.66 -16.26
C GLU A 158 -8.23 11.22 -17.65
N GLU A 159 -7.55 10.71 -18.68
CA GLU A 159 -8.02 10.87 -20.07
C GLU A 159 -9.36 10.12 -20.20
N GLU A 160 -10.40 10.64 -19.54
CA GLU A 160 -11.77 10.23 -19.73
C GLU A 160 -12.14 10.62 -21.15
N ASP A 161 -12.72 9.64 -21.85
CA ASP A 161 -13.42 9.81 -23.13
C ASP A 161 -14.05 11.20 -23.18
N LYS A 162 -13.52 12.11 -24.00
CA LYS A 162 -14.04 13.50 -24.14
C LYS A 162 -15.57 13.53 -24.34
N ASP A 163 -16.09 12.45 -24.93
CA ASP A 163 -17.50 12.19 -25.12
C ASP A 163 -18.31 12.06 -23.82
N LEU A 164 -17.73 11.50 -22.75
CA LEU A 164 -18.40 11.35 -21.46
C LEU A 164 -18.47 12.67 -20.71
N TYR A 165 -17.37 13.44 -20.68
CA TYR A 165 -17.33 14.77 -20.07
C TYR A 165 -18.31 15.75 -20.73
N GLU A 166 -18.40 15.75 -22.06
CA GLU A 166 -19.38 16.57 -22.78
C GLU A 166 -20.83 16.10 -22.54
N LYS A 167 -21.05 14.79 -22.37
CA LYS A 167 -22.36 14.24 -21.98
C LYS A 167 -22.77 14.71 -20.58
N ASP A 168 -21.86 14.68 -19.61
CA ASP A 168 -22.15 15.09 -18.23
C ASP A 168 -22.42 16.60 -18.13
N LYS A 169 -21.65 17.42 -18.85
CA LYS A 169 -21.92 18.86 -18.99
C LYS A 169 -23.29 19.14 -19.60
N LYS A 170 -23.67 18.35 -20.62
CA LYS A 170 -24.99 18.45 -21.24
C LYS A 170 -26.10 18.02 -20.28
N ILE A 171 -25.89 16.96 -19.51
CA ILE A 171 -26.81 16.49 -18.47
C ILE A 171 -27.03 17.59 -17.42
N MET A 172 -25.97 18.25 -16.94
CA MET A 172 -26.10 19.36 -16.00
C MET A 172 -26.92 20.52 -16.56
N SER A 173 -26.65 20.95 -17.80
CA SER A 173 -27.42 22.04 -18.42
C SER A 173 -28.91 21.70 -18.60
N LEU A 174 -29.21 20.41 -18.86
CA LEU A 174 -30.58 19.93 -18.97
C LEU A 174 -31.26 19.87 -17.59
N GLN A 175 -30.54 19.49 -16.54
CA GLN A 175 -31.05 19.49 -15.17
C GLN A 175 -31.39 20.90 -14.69
N GLU A 176 -30.52 21.88 -14.93
CA GLU A 176 -30.81 23.30 -14.62
C GLU A 176 -32.08 23.77 -15.33
N LYS A 177 -32.21 23.46 -16.62
CA LYS A 177 -33.40 23.84 -17.40
C LYS A 177 -34.67 23.15 -16.91
N ILE A 178 -34.58 21.91 -16.43
CA ILE A 178 -35.71 21.21 -15.82
C ILE A 178 -36.14 21.91 -14.53
N ILE A 179 -35.19 22.33 -13.69
CA ILE A 179 -35.48 23.05 -12.44
C ILE A 179 -36.18 24.38 -12.76
N GLU A 180 -35.66 25.16 -13.71
CA GLU A 180 -36.30 26.41 -14.14
C GLU A 180 -37.74 26.20 -14.65
N LEU A 181 -37.95 25.17 -15.47
CA LEU A 181 -39.29 24.85 -15.97
C LEU A 181 -40.23 24.38 -14.86
N GLN A 182 -39.73 23.62 -13.88
CA GLN A 182 -40.52 23.20 -12.72
C GLN A 182 -40.92 24.40 -11.86
N ASP A 183 -40.00 25.34 -11.64
CA ASP A 183 -40.28 26.58 -10.92
C ASP A 183 -41.30 27.45 -11.64
N GLU A 184 -41.22 27.55 -12.97
CA GLU A 184 -42.18 28.29 -13.77
C GLU A 184 -43.55 27.62 -13.76
N VAL A 185 -43.62 26.29 -13.91
CA VAL A 185 -44.87 25.52 -13.76
C VAL A 185 -45.48 25.73 -12.37
N ASN A 186 -44.66 25.73 -11.31
CA ASN A 186 -45.10 25.98 -9.95
C ASN A 186 -45.63 27.40 -9.76
N ARG A 187 -44.98 28.41 -10.35
CA ARG A 187 -45.47 29.80 -10.35
C ARG A 187 -46.80 29.93 -11.09
N LEU A 188 -46.90 29.37 -12.29
CA LEU A 188 -48.12 29.40 -13.09
C LEU A 188 -49.27 28.67 -12.39
N ASN A 189 -49.02 27.52 -11.77
CA ASN A 189 -50.01 26.80 -10.96
C ASN A 189 -50.50 27.63 -9.76
N LYS A 190 -49.59 28.35 -9.07
CA LYS A 190 -49.99 29.29 -8.01
C LYS A 190 -50.88 30.41 -8.55
N LEU A 191 -50.52 31.01 -9.68
CA LEU A 191 -51.31 32.08 -10.31
C LEU A 191 -52.68 31.59 -10.80
N LEU A 192 -52.77 30.36 -11.32
CA LEU A 192 -54.02 29.71 -11.72
C LEU A 192 -54.93 29.40 -10.53
N ASN A 193 -54.35 28.95 -9.41
CA ASN A 193 -55.10 28.69 -8.17
C ASN A 193 -55.54 29.96 -7.43
N LEU A 194 -54.97 31.12 -7.75
CA LEU A 194 -55.40 32.44 -7.25
C LEU A 194 -56.52 33.08 -8.08
N ARG A 195 -56.89 32.48 -9.24
CA ARG A 195 -57.94 32.96 -10.15
C ARG A 195 -59.25 32.15 -10.08
N LYS A 196 -59.35 31.16 -9.17
CA LYS A 196 -60.57 30.43 -8.85
C LYS A 196 -61.13 30.92 -7.53
#